data_AF-A0A968W1C5-F1
#
_entry.id   AF-A0A968W1C5-F1
#
_cell.length_a   1.000
_cell.length_b   1.000
_cell.length_c   1.000
_cell.angle_alpha   90.00
_cell.angle_beta   90.00
_cell.angle_gamma   90.00
#
_symmetry.space_group_name_H-M   'P 1'
#
loop_
_entity.id
_entity.type
_entity.pdbx_description
1 polymer ?
#
loop_
_entity_poly.entity_id
_entity_poly.type
_entity_poly.pdbx_seq_one_letter_code
_entity_poly.pdbx_strand_id
1 'polypeptide(L)'
;MLKSGGSAFVPESKSSFPPIETIIKLIVDAGGIPCYPVLLDDKNGNLTEFETGWDNMADWLTRYNVPCIELIPSRNSEQKLTEFVKFFKDKGFVITLGTEHNTPGLFPLEVKMEGTMHLTNYLKKVSYEGCCLIAAHQYLEANAQEGFLDCSAKPNKHCIAYLSVLGNAVIKNYIE
;
A
#
# COMPACT_ATOMS: atom_id res chain seq x y z
N MET A 1 -3.40 0.31 -25.22
CA MET A 1 -4.38 0.12 -24.13
C MET A 1 -5.77 0.45 -24.65
N LEU A 2 -6.75 -0.40 -24.35
CA LEU A 2 -8.17 -0.12 -24.58
C LEU A 2 -8.63 0.85 -23.48
N LYS A 3 -8.75 2.14 -23.82
CA LYS A 3 -9.11 3.19 -22.86
C LYS A 3 -10.55 3.60 -23.06
N SER A 4 -11.19 4.10 -22.00
CA SER A 4 -12.53 4.68 -22.09
C SER A 4 -12.62 5.70 -23.24
N GLY A 5 -13.67 5.57 -24.07
CA GLY A 5 -13.86 6.38 -25.28
C GLY A 5 -13.01 5.97 -26.49
N GLY A 6 -12.15 4.96 -26.38
CA GLY A 6 -11.33 4.42 -27.48
C GLY A 6 -12.01 3.29 -28.27
N SER A 7 -11.49 3.00 -29.47
CA SER A 7 -11.94 1.85 -30.27
C SER A 7 -11.76 0.55 -29.49
N ALA A 8 -12.76 -0.33 -29.58
CA ALA A 8 -12.82 -1.62 -28.89
C ALA A 8 -12.80 -1.56 -27.35
N PHE A 9 -13.04 -0.40 -26.73
CA PHE A 9 -13.31 -0.33 -25.29
C PHE A 9 -14.72 -0.84 -24.98
N VAL A 10 -14.81 -1.77 -24.04
CA VAL A 10 -16.08 -2.26 -23.50
C VAL A 10 -16.11 -1.89 -22.01
N PRO A 11 -17.11 -1.14 -21.53
CA PRO A 11 -17.20 -0.80 -20.12
C PRO A 11 -17.40 -2.05 -19.27
N GLU A 12 -16.69 -2.14 -18.16
CA GLU A 12 -16.85 -3.23 -17.23
C GLU A 12 -18.18 -3.09 -16.47
N SER A 13 -18.89 -4.19 -16.31
CA SER A 13 -20.10 -4.20 -15.48
C SER A 13 -19.71 -4.16 -14.01
N LYS A 14 -20.39 -3.33 -13.21
CA LYS A 14 -20.23 -3.36 -11.75
C LYS A 14 -20.51 -4.75 -11.16
N SER A 15 -21.38 -5.53 -11.80
CA SER A 15 -21.69 -6.91 -11.39
C SER A 15 -20.57 -7.91 -11.68
N SER A 16 -19.54 -7.51 -12.44
CA SER A 16 -18.37 -8.36 -12.72
C SER A 16 -17.39 -8.40 -11.55
N PHE A 17 -17.54 -7.49 -10.57
CA PHE A 17 -16.67 -7.41 -9.41
C PHE A 17 -17.41 -7.83 -8.15
N PRO A 18 -16.78 -8.63 -7.26
CA PRO A 18 -17.33 -8.91 -5.95
C PRO A 18 -17.52 -7.61 -5.13
N PRO A 19 -18.48 -7.58 -4.19
CA PRO A 19 -18.58 -6.49 -3.21
C PRO A 19 -17.25 -6.29 -2.47
N ILE A 20 -16.93 -5.05 -2.12
CA ILE A 20 -15.66 -4.71 -1.48
C ILE A 20 -15.49 -5.43 -0.13
N GLU A 21 -16.57 -5.57 0.63
CA GLU A 21 -16.59 -6.27 1.91
C GLU A 21 -16.20 -7.75 1.73
N THR A 22 -16.61 -8.37 0.62
CA THR A 22 -16.22 -9.74 0.26
C THR A 22 -14.72 -9.80 -0.05
N ILE A 23 -14.19 -8.83 -0.80
CA ILE A 23 -12.76 -8.78 -1.14
C ILE A 23 -11.92 -8.60 0.14
N ILE A 24 -12.29 -7.67 1.00
CA ILE A 24 -11.62 -7.43 2.29
C ILE A 24 -11.65 -8.69 3.15
N LYS A 25 -12.81 -9.34 3.25
CA LYS A 25 -12.94 -10.58 4.02
C LYS A 25 -12.01 -11.67 3.48
N LEU A 26 -11.93 -11.84 2.16
CA LEU A 26 -11.03 -12.82 1.55
C LEU A 26 -9.56 -12.54 1.87
N ILE A 27 -9.15 -11.26 1.85
CA ILE A 27 -7.78 -10.87 2.19
C ILE A 27 -7.47 -11.19 3.66
N VAL A 28 -8.38 -10.80 4.57
CA VAL A 28 -8.20 -11.04 6.02
C VAL A 28 -8.23 -12.53 6.36
N ASP A 29 -9.18 -13.29 5.81
CA ASP A 29 -9.29 -14.74 6.05
C ASP A 29 -8.03 -15.50 5.54
N ALA A 30 -7.30 -14.92 4.57
CA ALA A 30 -6.03 -15.43 4.08
C ALA A 30 -4.81 -14.95 4.91
N GLY A 31 -5.03 -14.26 6.04
CA GLY A 31 -3.97 -13.69 6.89
C GLY A 31 -3.33 -12.43 6.31
N GLY A 32 -3.98 -11.76 5.37
CA GLY A 32 -3.48 -10.57 4.69
C GLY A 32 -3.96 -9.25 5.32
N ILE A 33 -3.28 -8.16 4.99
CA ILE A 33 -3.70 -6.80 5.34
C ILE A 33 -4.38 -6.18 4.11
N PRO A 34 -5.66 -5.76 4.19
CA PRO A 34 -6.30 -5.01 3.12
C PRO A 34 -5.49 -3.75 2.77
N CYS A 35 -5.13 -3.63 1.50
CA CYS A 35 -4.26 -2.57 1.00
C CYS A 35 -4.88 -1.90 -0.21
N TYR A 36 -4.88 -0.56 -0.23
CA TYR A 36 -5.34 0.22 -1.37
C TYR A 36 -4.14 0.68 -2.21
N PRO A 37 -4.04 0.28 -3.49
CA PRO A 37 -3.01 0.78 -4.39
C PRO A 37 -3.35 2.21 -4.85
N VAL A 38 -2.36 3.09 -4.82
CA VAL A 38 -2.51 4.52 -5.14
C VAL A 38 -1.69 4.87 -6.38
N LEU A 39 -2.35 5.54 -7.33
CA LEU A 39 -1.70 6.11 -8.50
C LEU A 39 -1.08 7.47 -8.20
N LEU A 40 -1.73 8.27 -7.34
CA LEU A 40 -1.34 9.63 -6.95
C LEU A 40 -1.27 10.58 -8.15
N ASP A 41 -0.14 11.22 -8.41
CA ASP A 41 0.02 12.22 -9.47
C ASP A 41 0.59 11.62 -10.75
N ASP A 42 0.01 12.01 -11.89
CA ASP A 42 0.62 11.79 -13.19
C ASP A 42 1.76 12.78 -13.47
N LYS A 43 2.44 12.63 -14.61
CA LYS A 43 3.52 13.52 -15.06
C LYS A 43 3.14 15.01 -15.19
N ASN A 44 1.85 15.33 -15.20
CA ASN A 44 1.33 16.70 -15.25
C ASN A 44 0.81 17.18 -13.88
N GLY A 45 0.96 16.38 -12.83
CA GLY A 45 0.47 16.68 -11.49
C GLY A 45 -1.02 16.39 -11.27
N ASN A 46 -1.69 15.70 -12.20
CA ASN A 46 -3.12 15.39 -12.06
C ASN A 46 -3.33 14.17 -11.16
N LEU A 47 -4.32 14.28 -10.28
CA LEU A 47 -4.80 13.17 -9.45
C LEU A 47 -6.05 12.54 -10.06
N THR A 48 -6.35 11.30 -9.69
CA THR A 48 -7.66 10.70 -10.01
C THR A 48 -8.78 11.38 -9.22
N GLU A 49 -10.02 11.25 -9.68
CA GLU A 49 -11.20 11.82 -8.99
C GLU A 49 -11.27 11.37 -7.52
N PHE A 50 -11.00 10.09 -7.25
CA PHE A 50 -11.00 9.54 -5.90
C PHE A 50 -9.84 10.06 -5.04
N GLU A 51 -8.64 10.20 -5.62
CA GLU A 51 -7.42 10.57 -4.88
C GLU A 51 -7.24 12.09 -4.71
N THR A 52 -8.12 12.91 -5.26
CA THR A 52 -8.04 14.38 -5.16
C THR A 52 -8.37 14.89 -3.74
N GLY A 53 -9.18 14.15 -2.96
CA GLY A 53 -9.57 14.51 -1.60
C GLY A 53 -9.03 13.55 -0.54
N TRP A 54 -7.84 13.80 0.00
CA TRP A 54 -7.16 12.85 0.91
C TRP A 54 -7.92 12.60 2.22
N ASP A 55 -8.64 13.58 2.77
CA ASP A 55 -9.50 13.34 3.94
C ASP A 55 -10.68 12.42 3.61
N ASN A 56 -11.38 12.66 2.48
CA ASN A 56 -12.47 11.79 2.03
C ASN A 56 -11.98 10.36 1.75
N MET A 57 -10.78 10.24 1.17
CA MET A 57 -10.13 8.96 0.95
C MET A 57 -9.79 8.27 2.28
N ALA A 58 -9.21 8.99 3.25
CA ALA A 58 -8.91 8.44 4.57
C ALA A 58 -10.18 7.97 5.31
N ASP A 59 -11.27 8.73 5.23
CA ASP A 59 -12.57 8.36 5.81
C ASP A 59 -13.14 7.10 5.15
N TRP A 60 -13.06 7.02 3.82
CA TRP A 60 -13.50 5.85 3.08
C TRP A 60 -12.67 4.62 3.45
N LEU A 61 -11.34 4.72 3.44
CA LEU A 61 -10.46 3.61 3.80
C LEU A 61 -10.67 3.15 5.24
N THR A 62 -10.86 4.09 6.16
CA THR A 62 -11.17 3.78 7.57
C THR A 62 -12.52 3.08 7.70
N ARG A 63 -13.55 3.56 7.00
CA ARG A 63 -14.90 2.95 7.00
C ARG A 63 -14.87 1.51 6.52
N TYR A 64 -14.11 1.23 5.48
CA TYR A 64 -13.97 -0.11 4.91
C TYR A 64 -12.84 -0.93 5.55
N ASN A 65 -12.20 -0.42 6.60
CA ASN A 65 -11.15 -1.14 7.32
C ASN A 65 -9.99 -1.57 6.38
N VAL A 66 -9.53 -0.62 5.55
CA VAL A 66 -8.38 -0.75 4.65
C VAL A 66 -7.23 0.10 5.21
N PRO A 67 -6.38 -0.45 6.10
CA PRO A 67 -5.41 0.35 6.84
C PRO A 67 -4.06 0.51 6.15
N CYS A 68 -3.84 -0.16 5.02
CA CYS A 68 -2.59 -0.13 4.27
C CYS A 68 -2.77 0.57 2.92
N ILE A 69 -1.75 1.30 2.50
CA ILE A 69 -1.68 1.97 1.21
C ILE A 69 -0.36 1.62 0.54
N GLU A 70 -0.42 1.28 -0.74
CA GLU A 70 0.76 1.03 -1.57
C GLU A 70 0.90 2.10 -2.65
N LEU A 71 2.09 2.68 -2.77
CA LEU A 71 2.42 3.70 -3.78
C LEU A 71 3.49 3.18 -4.75
N ILE A 72 3.61 3.85 -5.90
CA ILE A 72 4.54 3.46 -6.97
C ILE A 72 5.45 4.66 -7.27
N PRO A 73 6.58 4.82 -6.54
CA PRO A 73 7.38 6.05 -6.57
C PRO A 73 7.90 6.44 -7.95
N SER A 74 8.08 5.48 -8.86
CA SER A 74 8.53 5.73 -10.24
C SER A 74 7.47 6.39 -11.12
N ARG A 75 6.26 6.60 -10.62
CA ARG A 75 5.15 7.25 -11.34
C ARG A 75 4.80 8.63 -10.77
N ASN A 76 5.44 9.05 -9.68
CA ASN A 76 5.03 10.20 -8.88
C ASN A 76 6.16 11.22 -8.72
N SER A 77 5.78 12.48 -8.56
CA SER A 77 6.76 13.49 -8.12
C SER A 77 7.17 13.24 -6.68
N GLU A 78 8.45 13.46 -6.36
CA GLU A 78 8.98 13.30 -5.00
C GLU A 78 8.21 14.14 -3.98
N GLN A 79 7.89 15.38 -4.35
CA GLN A 79 7.16 16.30 -3.50
C GLN A 79 5.78 15.74 -3.15
N LYS A 80 4.97 15.39 -4.16
CA LYS A 80 3.60 14.94 -3.94
C LYS A 80 3.56 13.62 -3.18
N LEU A 81 4.45 12.68 -3.54
CA LEU A 81 4.62 11.42 -2.82
C LEU A 81 4.94 11.66 -1.35
N THR A 82 5.89 12.54 -1.04
CA THR A 82 6.30 12.82 0.34
C THR A 82 5.17 13.47 1.15
N GLU A 83 4.44 14.42 0.55
CA GLU A 83 3.26 15.06 1.17
C GLU A 83 2.17 14.01 1.49
N PHE A 84 1.84 13.17 0.53
CA PHE A 84 0.84 12.11 0.66
C PHE A 84 1.22 11.11 1.76
N VAL A 85 2.46 10.62 1.73
CA VAL A 85 2.98 9.65 2.70
C VAL A 85 2.92 10.22 4.12
N LYS A 86 3.30 11.48 4.33
CA LYS A 86 3.20 12.13 5.65
C LYS A 86 1.75 12.20 6.12
N PHE A 87 0.85 12.69 5.27
CA PHE A 87 -0.57 12.83 5.61
C PHE A 87 -1.20 11.51 6.09
N PHE A 88 -0.98 10.42 5.36
CA PHE A 88 -1.58 9.13 5.71
C PHE A 88 -0.86 8.45 6.89
N LYS A 89 0.46 8.60 7.03
CA LYS A 89 1.18 8.12 8.22
C LYS A 89 0.72 8.82 9.50
N ASP A 90 0.49 10.13 9.46
CA ASP A 90 0.01 10.89 10.62
C ASP A 90 -1.39 10.44 11.06
N LYS A 91 -2.20 9.90 10.15
CA LYS A 91 -3.50 9.25 10.45
C LYS A 91 -3.36 7.78 10.85
N GLY A 92 -2.14 7.24 10.87
CA GLY A 92 -1.83 5.87 11.31
C GLY A 92 -2.09 4.79 10.26
N PHE A 93 -2.02 5.13 8.97
CA PHE A 93 -2.01 4.15 7.89
C PHE A 93 -0.60 3.56 7.72
N VAL A 94 -0.57 2.28 7.32
CA VAL A 94 0.66 1.62 6.87
C VAL A 94 0.93 2.02 5.43
N ILE A 95 2.17 2.38 5.14
CA ILE A 95 2.60 2.75 3.79
C ILE A 95 3.61 1.72 3.29
N THR A 96 3.36 1.15 2.11
CA THR A 96 4.33 0.38 1.34
C THR A 96 4.65 1.08 0.02
N LEU A 97 5.82 0.79 -0.54
CA LEU A 97 6.23 1.29 -1.84
C LEU A 97 6.57 0.10 -2.73
N GLY A 98 5.95 0.04 -3.91
CA GLY A 98 6.14 -1.03 -4.89
C GLY A 98 6.64 -0.51 -6.23
N THR A 99 6.95 -1.44 -7.14
CA THR A 99 7.42 -1.13 -8.50
C THR A 99 6.34 -1.27 -9.58
N GLU A 100 5.20 -1.91 -9.25
CA GLU A 100 4.15 -2.28 -10.23
C GLU A 100 4.73 -2.99 -11.47
N HIS A 101 5.75 -3.84 -11.27
CA HIS A 101 6.43 -4.49 -12.38
C HIS A 101 5.50 -5.44 -13.15
N ASN A 102 5.06 -5.02 -14.33
CA ASN A 102 4.02 -5.69 -15.12
C ASN A 102 4.41 -5.88 -16.60
N THR A 103 5.70 -5.69 -16.94
CA THR A 103 6.19 -5.85 -18.32
C THR A 103 7.34 -6.86 -18.38
N PRO A 104 7.53 -7.56 -19.51
CA PRO A 104 8.67 -8.47 -19.71
C PRO A 104 10.04 -7.76 -19.77
N GLY A 105 10.09 -6.42 -19.70
CA GLY A 105 11.33 -5.65 -19.79
C GLY A 105 12.20 -5.81 -18.56
N LEU A 106 13.52 -5.70 -18.71
CA LEU A 106 14.47 -5.71 -17.59
C LEU A 106 14.45 -4.38 -16.86
N PHE A 107 13.48 -4.22 -15.95
CA PHE A 107 13.45 -3.11 -15.01
C PHE A 107 13.98 -3.57 -13.64
N PRO A 108 14.70 -2.71 -12.90
CA PRO A 108 15.11 -3.03 -11.54
C PRO A 108 13.91 -3.36 -10.65
N LEU A 109 14.03 -4.42 -9.85
CA LEU A 109 13.08 -4.71 -8.76
C LEU A 109 13.24 -3.72 -7.59
N GLU A 110 14.33 -2.94 -7.57
CA GLU A 110 14.54 -1.88 -6.61
C GLU A 110 13.52 -0.76 -6.80
N VAL A 111 12.86 -0.39 -5.71
CA VAL A 111 11.95 0.76 -5.65
C VAL A 111 12.74 2.06 -5.75
N LYS A 112 12.41 2.89 -6.74
CA LYS A 112 13.09 4.16 -7.03
C LYS A 112 12.11 5.23 -7.49
N MET A 113 12.52 6.50 -7.37
CA MET A 113 11.78 7.61 -7.98
C MET A 113 11.96 7.63 -9.50
N GLU A 114 11.07 8.33 -10.21
CA GLU A 114 11.26 8.61 -11.63
C GLU A 114 12.52 9.45 -11.86
N GLY A 115 13.32 9.12 -12.87
CA GLY A 115 14.50 9.90 -13.27
C GLY A 115 15.70 9.89 -12.31
N THR A 116 15.55 9.38 -11.08
CA THR A 116 16.65 9.18 -10.13
C THR A 116 16.91 7.69 -9.90
N MET A 117 18.05 7.37 -9.28
CA MET A 117 18.35 5.99 -8.91
C MET A 117 17.82 5.59 -7.53
N HIS A 118 17.35 6.52 -6.68
CA HIS A 118 17.06 6.21 -5.28
C HIS A 118 15.89 6.99 -4.69
N LEU A 119 15.20 6.36 -3.74
CA LEU A 119 14.29 7.01 -2.81
C LEU A 119 15.04 7.99 -1.87
N THR A 120 14.35 9.03 -1.40
CA THR A 120 14.86 9.88 -0.32
C THR A 120 15.07 9.08 0.97
N ASN A 121 15.92 9.54 1.88
CA ASN A 121 16.14 8.87 3.17
C ASN A 121 14.83 8.68 3.96
N TYR A 122 13.93 9.66 3.89
CA TYR A 122 12.61 9.57 4.50
C TYR A 122 11.78 8.44 3.87
N LEU A 123 11.66 8.39 2.54
CA LEU A 123 10.88 7.36 1.85
C LEU A 123 11.50 5.96 1.99
N LYS A 124 12.83 5.85 2.02
CA LYS A 124 13.53 4.59 2.34
C LYS A 124 13.14 4.08 3.72
N LYS A 125 13.18 4.96 4.73
CA LYS A 125 12.77 4.62 6.10
C LYS A 125 11.31 4.17 6.15
N VAL A 126 10.41 4.93 5.52
CA VAL A 126 8.98 4.58 5.45
C VAL A 126 8.77 3.22 4.79
N SER A 127 9.41 2.98 3.64
CA SER A 127 9.33 1.72 2.92
C SER A 127 9.77 0.54 3.79
N TYR A 128 10.92 0.68 4.46
CA TYR A 128 11.44 -0.37 5.33
C TYR A 128 10.55 -0.63 6.56
N GLU A 129 10.00 0.42 7.18
CA GLU A 129 9.05 0.27 8.28
C GLU A 129 7.77 -0.47 7.85
N GLY A 130 7.25 -0.17 6.65
CA GLY A 130 6.12 -0.89 6.05
C GLY A 130 6.43 -2.38 5.85
N CYS A 131 7.60 -2.70 5.29
CA CYS A 131 8.08 -4.09 5.14
C CYS A 131 8.20 -4.81 6.49
N CYS A 132 8.75 -4.15 7.52
CA CYS A 132 8.86 -4.72 8.85
C CYS A 132 7.47 -5.05 9.41
N LEU A 133 6.52 -4.12 9.31
CA LEU A 133 5.17 -4.35 9.83
C LEU A 133 4.49 -5.54 9.14
N ILE A 134 4.60 -5.65 7.81
CA ILE A 134 4.07 -6.79 7.07
C ILE A 134 4.75 -8.10 7.51
N ALA A 135 6.07 -8.12 7.60
CA ALA A 135 6.82 -9.31 8.04
C ALA A 135 6.42 -9.75 9.45
N ALA A 136 6.26 -8.80 10.38
CA ALA A 136 5.83 -9.07 11.74
C ALA A 136 4.39 -9.60 11.79
N HIS A 137 3.47 -9.00 11.03
CA HIS A 137 2.09 -9.48 10.95
C HIS A 137 2.04 -10.91 10.40
N GLN A 138 2.71 -11.19 9.29
CA GLN A 138 2.75 -12.54 8.72
C GLN A 138 3.38 -13.56 9.68
N TYR A 139 4.45 -13.17 10.39
CA TYR A 139 5.06 -14.02 11.41
C TYR A 139 4.08 -14.36 12.54
N LEU A 140 3.34 -13.37 13.06
CA LEU A 140 2.39 -13.58 14.15
C LEU A 140 1.17 -14.39 13.70
N GLU A 141 0.60 -14.10 12.53
CA GLU A 141 -0.50 -14.87 11.93
C GLU A 141 -0.11 -16.34 11.76
N ALA A 142 1.10 -16.62 11.25
CA ALA A 142 1.62 -17.98 11.10
C ALA A 142 1.77 -18.73 12.44
N ASN A 143 1.84 -18.01 13.56
CA ASN A 143 1.91 -18.56 14.92
C ASN A 143 0.57 -18.44 15.68
N ALA A 144 -0.54 -18.16 14.98
CA ALA A 144 -1.87 -17.95 15.57
C ALA A 144 -1.91 -16.86 16.64
N GLN A 145 -1.13 -15.79 16.44
CA GLN A 145 -1.08 -14.60 17.28
C GLN A 145 -1.58 -13.38 16.51
N GLU A 146 -2.14 -12.40 17.23
CA GLU A 146 -2.59 -11.15 16.61
C GLU A 146 -1.39 -10.33 16.11
N GLY A 147 -1.41 -9.98 14.83
CA GLY A 147 -0.43 -9.09 14.21
C GLY A 147 -0.90 -7.63 14.23
N PHE A 148 -0.81 -6.97 13.07
CA PHE A 148 -1.31 -5.61 12.92
C PHE A 148 -2.84 -5.54 12.98
N LEU A 149 -3.52 -6.59 12.52
CA LEU A 149 -4.96 -6.76 12.65
C LEU A 149 -5.26 -7.56 13.94
N ASP A 150 -6.25 -7.12 14.70
CA ASP A 150 -6.78 -7.86 15.86
C ASP A 150 -7.74 -8.99 15.44
N CYS A 151 -8.24 -9.76 16.40
CA CYS A 151 -9.22 -10.83 16.15
C CYS A 151 -10.56 -10.36 15.54
N SER A 152 -10.84 -9.05 15.55
CA SER A 152 -11.98 -8.43 14.87
C SER A 152 -11.61 -7.86 13.49
N ALA A 153 -10.45 -8.23 12.97
CA ALA A 153 -9.84 -7.76 11.73
C ALA A 153 -9.48 -6.27 11.72
N LYS A 154 -9.47 -5.57 12.87
CA LYS A 154 -9.24 -4.12 12.92
C LYS A 154 -7.76 -3.79 13.15
N PRO A 155 -7.25 -2.69 12.57
CA PRO A 155 -5.87 -2.27 12.79
C PRO A 155 -5.61 -1.84 14.23
N ASN A 156 -4.64 -2.47 14.88
CA ASN A 156 -4.15 -2.08 16.20
C ASN A 156 -2.96 -1.12 16.06
N LYS A 157 -3.22 0.19 16.06
CA LYS A 157 -2.17 1.20 15.88
C LYS A 157 -1.16 1.25 17.03
N HIS A 158 -1.50 0.75 18.22
CA HIS A 158 -0.61 0.79 19.38
C HIS A 158 0.55 -0.21 19.27
N CYS A 159 0.43 -1.24 18.43
CA CYS A 159 1.47 -2.24 18.25
C CYS A 159 2.52 -1.87 17.18
N ILE A 160 2.35 -0.78 16.42
CA ILE A 160 3.22 -0.43 15.28
C ILE A 160 4.71 -0.40 15.66
N ALA A 161 5.05 0.20 16.81
CA ALA A 161 6.44 0.26 17.26
C ALA A 161 7.02 -1.13 17.57
N TYR A 162 6.23 -1.99 18.21
CA TYR A 162 6.61 -3.38 18.47
C TYR A 162 6.76 -4.19 17.18
N LEU A 163 5.78 -4.09 16.28
CA LEU A 163 5.81 -4.78 14.99
C LEU A 163 6.98 -4.33 14.12
N SER A 164 7.38 -3.07 14.19
CA SER A 164 8.57 -2.60 13.47
C SER A 164 9.85 -3.30 13.96
N VAL A 165 10.02 -3.46 15.28
CA VAL A 165 11.17 -4.17 15.86
C VAL A 165 11.14 -5.66 15.54
N LEU A 166 9.99 -6.32 15.75
CA LEU A 166 9.81 -7.73 15.45
C LEU A 166 10.03 -8.01 13.96
N GLY A 167 9.46 -7.19 13.09
CA GLY A 167 9.59 -7.30 11.65
C GLY A 167 11.03 -7.20 11.16
N ASN A 168 11.79 -6.26 11.71
CA ASN A 168 13.23 -6.16 11.44
C ASN A 168 13.96 -7.44 11.87
N ALA A 169 13.63 -8.02 13.03
CA ALA A 169 14.23 -9.28 13.48
C ALA A 169 13.86 -10.46 12.57
N VAL A 170 12.59 -10.54 12.15
CA VAL A 170 12.11 -11.55 11.19
C VAL A 170 12.86 -11.43 9.87
N ILE A 171 12.93 -10.24 9.28
CA ILE A 171 13.62 -9.99 8.01
C ILE A 171 15.10 -10.39 8.11
N LYS A 172 15.78 -9.96 9.18
CA LYS A 172 17.20 -10.29 9.40
C LYS A 172 17.43 -11.80 9.50
N ASN A 173 16.55 -12.54 10.17
CA ASN A 173 16.67 -13.99 10.30
C ASN A 173 16.65 -14.75 8.96
N TYR A 174 16.15 -14.16 7.87
CA TYR A 174 16.14 -14.78 6.53
C TYR A 174 17.19 -14.24 5.57
N ILE A 175 17.82 -13.10 5.89
CA ILE A 175 18.79 -12.42 5.02
C ILE A 175 20.22 -12.54 5.56
N GLU A 176 20.39 -12.68 6.88
CA GLU A 176 21.65 -12.84 7.59
C GLU A 176 21.81 -14.29 8.11
#